data_AF-A0A5D6WAY4-F1
#
_entry.id   AF-A0A5D6WAY4-F1
#
_cell.length_a   1.000
_cell.length_b   1.000
_cell.length_c   1.000
_cell.angle_alpha   90.00
_cell.angle_beta   90.00
_cell.angle_gamma   90.00
#
_symmetry.space_group_name_H-M   'P 1'
#
loop_
_entity.id
_entity.type
_entity.pdbx_description
1 polymer ?
#
loop_
_entity_poly.entity_id
_entity_poly.type
_entity_poly.pdbx_seq_one_letter_code
_entity_poly.pdbx_strand_id
1 'polypeptide(L)'
;MDKQYGRPIPQAGEIWQHFKHNDYKIIACPVIHTETEELYCVYQALYGDYGIFCRPLAMFMSEVDHAKYPQAEQKYRFECK
;
A
#
# COMPACT_ATOMS: atom_id res chain seq x y z
N MET A 1 0.34 3.85 -17.28
CA MET A 1 1.34 3.03 -16.56
C MET A 1 2.40 3.97 -16.02
N ASP A 2 2.44 4.19 -14.71
CA ASP A 2 3.48 5.00 -14.09
C ASP A 2 4.80 4.24 -14.12
N LYS A 3 5.76 4.79 -14.87
CA LYS A 3 7.04 4.13 -15.20
C LYS A 3 7.89 3.79 -13.97
N GLN A 4 7.61 4.38 -12.81
CA GLN A 4 8.39 4.21 -11.58
C GLN A 4 8.05 2.91 -10.81
N TYR A 5 6.77 2.51 -10.74
CA TYR A 5 6.35 1.39 -9.89
C TYR A 5 6.02 0.12 -10.66
N GLY A 6 5.94 0.18 -12.00
CA GLY A 6 5.64 -0.98 -12.84
C GLY A 6 4.20 -1.53 -12.68
N ARG A 7 3.33 -0.82 -11.95
CA ARG A 7 1.92 -1.16 -11.71
C ARG A 7 1.10 0.11 -11.39
N PRO A 8 -0.24 0.07 -11.50
CA PRO A 8 -1.09 1.23 -11.24
C PRO A 8 -0.95 1.76 -9.81
N ILE A 9 -0.92 3.09 -9.66
CA ILE A 9 -0.91 3.77 -8.36
C ILE A 9 -2.32 3.66 -7.73
N PRO A 10 -2.44 3.32 -6.43
CA PRO A 10 -3.73 3.21 -5.75
C PRO A 10 -4.55 4.49 -5.86
N GLN A 11 -5.86 4.34 -6.03
CA GLN A 11 -6.84 5.43 -6.10
C GLN A 11 -7.71 5.45 -4.84
N ALA A 12 -8.16 6.65 -4.45
CA ALA A 12 -9.05 6.80 -3.31
C ALA A 12 -10.34 5.96 -3.50
N GLY A 13 -10.73 5.25 -2.44
CA GLY A 13 -11.89 4.37 -2.44
C GLY A 13 -11.60 2.90 -2.76
N GLU A 14 -10.46 2.58 -3.39
CA GLU A 14 -10.07 1.20 -3.69
C GLU A 14 -9.81 0.39 -2.41
N ILE A 15 -10.03 -0.93 -2.49
CA ILE A 15 -9.70 -1.87 -1.43
C ILE A 15 -8.43 -2.62 -1.82
N TRP A 16 -7.46 -2.60 -0.91
CA TRP A 16 -6.18 -3.25 -1.08
C TRP A 16 -5.93 -4.22 0.08
N GLN A 17 -5.44 -5.40 -0.23
CA GLN A 17 -5.11 -6.43 0.75
C GLN A 17 -3.61 -6.45 1.01
N HIS A 18 -3.25 -6.39 2.28
CA HIS A 18 -1.87 -6.63 2.72
C HIS A 18 -1.57 -8.13 2.67
N PHE A 19 -0.33 -8.53 2.37
CA PHE A 19 0.10 -9.94 2.29
C PHE A 19 -0.13 -10.78 3.56
N LYS A 20 -0.55 -10.15 4.66
CA LYS A 20 -0.98 -10.82 5.90
C LYS A 20 -2.51 -10.93 6.02
N HIS A 21 -3.23 -10.85 4.89
CA HIS A 21 -4.68 -11.02 4.77
C HIS A 21 -5.55 -9.97 5.49
N ASN A 22 -5.00 -8.79 5.75
CA ASN A 22 -5.76 -7.66 6.26
C ASN A 22 -6.16 -6.73 5.11
N ASP A 23 -7.41 -6.29 5.12
CA ASP A 23 -7.95 -5.39 4.10
C ASP A 23 -7.88 -3.93 4.54
N TYR A 24 -7.59 -3.07 3.58
CA TYR A 24 -7.47 -1.63 3.77
C TYR A 24 -8.18 -0.88 2.65
N LYS A 25 -8.80 0.25 2.99
CA LYS A 25 -9.36 1.19 2.02
C LYS A 25 -8.40 2.34 1.80
N ILE A 26 -8.12 2.67 0.54
CA ILE A 26 -7.31 3.85 0.20
C ILE A 26 -8.14 5.10 0.47
N ILE A 27 -7.57 6.03 1.26
CA ILE A 27 -8.19 7.31 1.58
C ILE A 27 -7.70 8.39 0.62
N ALA A 28 -6.37 8.48 0.44
CA ALA A 28 -5.74 9.41 -0.49
C ALA A 28 -4.40 8.85 -0.97
N CYS A 29 -4.19 8.84 -2.28
CA CYS A 29 -2.96 8.37 -2.90
C CYS A 29 -2.88 8.87 -4.36
N PRO A 30 -1.71 9.35 -4.83
CA PRO A 30 -0.54 9.70 -4.03
C PRO A 30 -0.76 10.98 -3.22
N VAL A 31 -0.16 11.09 -2.03
CA VAL A 31 -0.01 12.37 -1.30
C VAL A 31 1.47 12.75 -1.23
N ILE A 32 1.77 14.04 -1.12
CA ILE A 32 3.15 14.54 -1.08
C ILE A 32 3.48 14.95 0.36
N HIS A 33 4.57 14.41 0.90
CA HIS A 33 5.13 14.88 2.17
C HIS A 33 5.88 16.19 1.93
N THR A 34 5.46 17.28 2.58
CA THR A 34 5.88 18.64 2.22
C THR A 34 7.35 18.94 2.48
N GLU A 35 7.97 18.26 3.44
CA GLU A 35 9.32 18.51 3.89
C GLU A 35 10.36 17.71 3.10
N THR A 36 9.95 16.60 2.48
CA THR A 36 10.86 15.69 1.76
C THR A 36 10.47 15.47 0.30
N GLU A 37 9.30 15.97 -0.12
CA GLU A 37 8.67 15.74 -1.43
C GLU A 37 8.42 14.24 -1.75
N GLU A 38 8.56 13.37 -0.75
CA GLU A 38 8.30 11.94 -0.91
C GLU A 38 6.81 11.67 -1.08
N LEU A 39 6.49 10.72 -1.94
CA LEU A 39 5.12 10.26 -2.15
C LEU A 39 4.71 9.27 -1.06
N TYR A 40 3.50 9.43 -0.55
CA TYR A 40 2.90 8.57 0.46
C TYR A 40 1.52 8.06 0.01
N CYS A 41 1.07 7.01 0.68
CA CYS A 41 -0.29 6.47 0.60
C CYS A 41 -0.94 6.58 1.97
N VAL A 42 -2.15 7.17 2.03
CA VAL A 42 -2.99 7.22 3.23
C VAL A 42 -4.12 6.21 3.07
N TYR A 43 -4.24 5.29 4.02
CA TYR A 43 -5.18 4.17 3.95
C TYR A 43 -5.73 3.81 5.33
N GLN A 44 -6.93 3.24 5.36
CA GLN A 44 -7.67 2.89 6.57
C GLN A 44 -7.79 1.37 6.70
N ALA A 45 -7.51 0.82 7.87
CA ALA A 45 -7.80 -0.58 8.17
C ALA A 45 -9.31 -0.84 8.12
N LEU A 46 -9.71 -1.96 7.53
CA LEU A 46 -11.11 -2.42 7.55
C LEU A 46 -11.35 -3.47 8.65
N TYR A 47 -10.52 -3.46 9.68
CA TYR A 47 -10.53 -4.39 10.82
C TYR A 47 -10.12 -3.66 12.10
N GLY A 48 -10.38 -4.28 13.25
CA GLY A 48 -10.06 -3.72 14.55
C GLY A 48 -10.73 -2.35 14.75
N ASP A 49 -9.95 -1.37 15.22
CA ASP A 49 -10.42 -0.01 15.49
C ASP A 49 -10.47 0.90 14.24
N TYR A 50 -10.35 0.34 13.04
CA TYR A 50 -10.40 1.08 11.77
C TYR A 50 -9.41 2.25 11.67
N GLY A 51 -8.20 2.04 12.21
CA GLY A 51 -7.13 3.04 12.22
C GLY A 51 -6.71 3.52 10.84
N ILE A 52 -6.28 4.77 10.75
CA ILE A 52 -5.78 5.41 9.53
C ILE A 52 -4.25 5.48 9.61
N PHE A 53 -3.60 5.05 8.53
CA PHE A 53 -2.15 4.96 8.43
C PHE A 53 -1.63 5.74 7.23
N CYS A 54 -0.40 6.23 7.36
CA CYS A 54 0.36 6.89 6.30
C CYS A 54 1.66 6.12 6.08
N ARG A 55 2.01 5.79 4.84
CA ARG A 55 3.21 5.01 4.50
C ARG A 55 3.85 5.54 3.21
N PRO A 56 5.20 5.55 3.09
CA PRO A 56 5.85 5.89 1.82
C PRO A 56 5.30 5.04 0.69
N LEU A 57 4.94 5.66 -0.43
CA LEU A 57 4.31 5.01 -1.57
C LEU A 57 5.22 3.90 -2.12
N ALA A 58 6.53 4.15 -2.21
CA ALA A 58 7.50 3.14 -2.64
C ALA A 58 7.46 1.87 -1.76
N MET A 59 7.27 2.03 -0.43
CA MET A 59 7.15 0.90 0.48
C MET A 59 5.76 0.25 0.48
N PHE A 60 4.72 0.97 0.06
CA PHE A 60 3.39 0.42 -0.14
C PHE A 60 3.35 -0.44 -1.41
N MET A 61 4.00 0.03 -2.47
CA MET A 61 4.03 -0.60 -3.80
C MET A 61 5.09 -1.72 -3.92
N SER A 62 5.94 -1.92 -2.93
CA SER A 62 7.06 -2.87 -3.01
C SER A 62 6.62 -4.33 -3.01
N GLU A 63 7.49 -5.18 -3.54
CA GLU A 63 7.38 -6.63 -3.38
C GLU A 63 7.47 -7.06 -1.90
N VAL A 64 6.92 -8.23 -1.58
CA VAL A 64 7.16 -8.87 -0.28
C VAL A 64 8.60 -9.37 -0.24
N ASP A 65 9.25 -9.18 0.90
CA ASP A 65 10.53 -9.82 1.17
C ASP A 65 10.30 -11.31 1.44
N HIS A 66 10.47 -12.13 0.40
CA HIS A 66 10.26 -13.58 0.46
C HIS A 66 11.39 -14.33 1.17
N ALA A 67 12.56 -13.70 1.40
CA ALA A 67 13.57 -14.29 2.27
C ALA A 67 13.10 -14.25 3.73
N LYS A 68 12.43 -13.16 4.13
CA LYS A 68 11.82 -13.02 5.46
C LYS A 68 10.45 -13.71 5.58
N TYR A 69 9.66 -13.72 4.51
CA TYR A 69 8.31 -14.30 4.48
C TYR A 69 8.20 -15.33 3.34
N PRO A 70 8.84 -16.50 3.48
CA PRO A 70 8.90 -17.49 2.39
C PRO A 70 7.55 -18.12 2.05
N GLN A 71 6.56 -18.00 2.94
CA GLN A 71 5.20 -18.51 2.75
C GLN A 71 4.20 -17.43 2.30
N ALA A 72 4.67 -16.21 1.99
CA ALA A 72 3.79 -15.18 1.46
C ALA A 72 3.30 -15.57 0.07
N GLU A 73 1.98 -15.59 -0.13
CA GLU A 73 1.36 -15.91 -1.42
C GLU A 73 1.37 -14.71 -2.37
N GLN A 74 1.21 -13.50 -1.82
CA GLN A 74 1.21 -12.26 -2.59
C GLN A 74 2.63 -11.91 -3.06
N LYS A 75 2.73 -11.47 -4.32
CA LYS A 75 3.98 -10.93 -4.85
C LYS A 75 4.31 -9.58 -4.21
N TYR A 76 3.29 -8.73 -4.02
CA TYR A 76 3.45 -7.40 -3.46
C TYR A 76 2.91 -7.27 -2.05
N ARG A 77 3.48 -6.34 -1.28
CA ARG A 77 3.03 -6.07 0.10
C ARG A 77 1.55 -5.76 0.16
N PHE A 78 1.06 -5.01 -0.83
CA PHE A 78 -0.35 -4.70 -1.02
C PHE A 78 -0.77 -5.00 -2.46
N GLU A 79 -1.93 -5.64 -2.62
CA GLU A 79 -2.53 -5.95 -3.91
C GLU A 79 -3.97 -5.43 -3.93
N CYS A 80 -4.39 -4.83 -5.04
CA CYS A 80 -5.78 -4.38 -5.21
C CYS A 80 -6.68 -5.61 -5.23
N LYS A 81 -7.77 -5.57 -4.47
CA LYS A 81 -8.83 -6.58 -4.56
C LYS A 81 -9.71 -6.35 -5.78
#